data_AF-C1H3W8-F1
#
_entry.id   AF-C1H3W8-F1
#
_cell.length_a   1.000
_cell.length_b   1.000
_cell.length_c   1.000
_cell.angle_alpha   90.00
_cell.angle_beta   90.00
_cell.angle_gamma   90.00
#
_symmetry.space_group_name_H-M   'P 1'
#
loop_
_entity.id
_entity.type
_entity.pdbx_description
1 polymer ?
#
loop_
_entity_poly.entity_id
_entity_poly.type
_entity_poly.pdbx_seq_one_letter_code
_entity_poly.pdbx_strand_id
1 'polypeptide(L)'
;MHRDGGRGRRTRRSRIVEDRQKGAFHVIVLGATGGPREDVITGLLVRSTATNWSAGSIIAIDAGTLLGGIIRVLETSNYVKVEGSTDVKMRIIDGPFAGLRLPNLTAGANAAYIFREIISSIFITHPHLDHIAGLAMNTPLVEAQSNPKIVGALPSTIAAIKNHIFNDITWPNLSDEDGGAGLVTYQRLVDGGNPRLGRGDGRGYVRACEGIVTKCLSVSHGRCRQRYHPETGKHHRAESTIFTTDPVLLPSRRVSIDTQDLTRSYTPTHQVLSSGNSNGKDMTIATVESSAFFLRDDYSGTEIIVFGDIEPDSLSLEPRNGKVWDIAAPKLANGTLRAIFVECSFPDSVDDNYLYGHLCPRHLIAELEALASRVIEATKSNYETVVARKRKRPGSVVVPDDDLSSPRSVNPFSQGRRTSSPTSCSRRRTRQSSSGDQPLPLTAHKTAHGQSTTPPPSGSPMDDDRVTPESSSMGESVKCRRSSWSVQKPLSGLGVYIIHVKDSLADGTHPRQQILEELRAYNEDAGLGCEFFAPMSGEAFFV
;
A
#
# COMPACT_ATOMS: atom_id res chain seq x y z
N MET A 1 -29.39 -21.18 -53.76
CA MET A 1 -29.60 -20.08 -52.79
C MET A 1 -28.97 -20.46 -51.45
N HIS A 2 -27.68 -20.20 -51.22
CA HIS A 2 -27.07 -20.43 -49.91
C HIS A 2 -26.25 -19.21 -49.49
N ARG A 3 -26.66 -18.65 -48.34
CA ARG A 3 -26.21 -17.38 -47.78
C ARG A 3 -24.90 -17.54 -47.03
N ASP A 4 -24.11 -16.49 -47.19
CA ASP A 4 -22.79 -16.20 -46.65
C ASP A 4 -22.82 -16.02 -45.11
N GLY A 5 -21.97 -16.78 -44.40
CA GLY A 5 -21.94 -16.87 -42.92
C GLY A 5 -20.59 -16.55 -42.27
N GLY A 6 -19.68 -15.87 -42.98
CA GLY A 6 -18.26 -15.77 -42.57
C GLY A 6 -17.81 -14.57 -41.72
N ARG A 7 -18.63 -13.53 -41.50
CA ARG A 7 -18.12 -12.22 -41.01
C ARG A 7 -18.02 -12.03 -39.48
N GLY A 8 -18.56 -12.92 -38.65
CA GLY A 8 -18.64 -12.70 -37.19
C GLY A 8 -17.40 -13.05 -36.36
N ARG A 9 -16.48 -13.88 -36.88
CA ARG A 9 -15.38 -14.46 -36.08
C ARG A 9 -14.06 -13.69 -36.18
N ARG A 10 -13.84 -12.90 -37.25
CA ARG A 10 -12.64 -12.09 -37.45
C ARG A 10 -12.63 -10.80 -36.62
N THR A 11 -13.78 -10.14 -36.44
CA THR A 11 -13.92 -8.91 -35.65
C THR A 11 -13.73 -9.12 -34.15
N ARG A 12 -14.07 -10.31 -33.64
CA ARG A 12 -13.88 -10.66 -32.22
C ARG A 12 -12.42 -10.97 -31.89
N ARG A 13 -11.65 -11.51 -32.86
CA ARG A 13 -10.20 -11.74 -32.71
C ARG A 13 -9.38 -10.45 -32.86
N SER A 14 -9.77 -9.51 -33.72
CA SER A 14 -9.06 -8.24 -33.84
C SER A 14 -9.20 -7.36 -32.59
N ARG A 15 -10.40 -7.32 -31.98
CA ARG A 15 -10.61 -6.59 -30.70
C ARG A 15 -9.78 -7.15 -29.54
N ILE A 16 -9.60 -8.46 -29.45
CA ILE A 16 -8.79 -9.10 -28.39
C ILE A 16 -7.28 -8.83 -28.59
N VAL A 17 -6.85 -8.58 -29.83
CA VAL A 17 -5.44 -8.25 -30.14
C VAL A 17 -5.17 -6.75 -29.91
N GLU A 18 -6.13 -5.86 -30.20
CA GLU A 18 -6.03 -4.43 -29.89
C GLU A 18 -6.13 -4.14 -28.39
N ASP A 19 -6.95 -4.87 -27.62
CA ASP A 19 -7.03 -4.71 -26.16
C ASP A 19 -5.77 -5.22 -25.44
N ARG A 20 -5.06 -6.20 -26.01
CA ARG A 20 -3.80 -6.71 -25.45
C ARG A 20 -2.64 -5.72 -25.55
N GLN A 21 -2.81 -4.62 -26.29
CA GLN A 21 -1.81 -3.57 -26.41
C GLN A 21 -1.99 -2.44 -25.40
N LYS A 22 -3.09 -2.43 -24.64
CA LYS A 22 -3.32 -1.48 -23.56
C LYS A 22 -3.06 -2.20 -22.23
N GLY A 23 -2.11 -1.68 -21.44
CA GLY A 23 -1.84 -2.18 -20.09
C GLY A 23 -3.11 -2.27 -19.24
N ALA A 24 -3.14 -3.16 -18.25
CA ALA A 24 -4.27 -3.34 -17.34
C ALA A 24 -4.50 -2.13 -16.43
N PHE A 25 -3.43 -1.39 -16.10
CA PHE A 25 -3.50 -0.18 -15.30
C PHE A 25 -3.19 1.06 -16.14
N HIS A 26 -3.82 2.16 -15.77
CA HIS A 26 -3.46 3.50 -16.21
C HIS A 26 -3.09 4.33 -14.98
N VAL A 27 -1.82 4.70 -14.88
CA VAL A 27 -1.23 5.42 -13.75
C VAL A 27 -0.88 6.83 -14.21
N ILE A 28 -1.37 7.84 -13.49
CA ILE A 28 -1.09 9.26 -13.74
C ILE A 28 -0.26 9.79 -12.56
N VAL A 29 0.89 10.39 -12.85
CA VAL A 29 1.80 10.90 -11.83
C VAL A 29 1.48 12.38 -11.58
N LEU A 30 0.83 12.70 -10.46
CA LEU A 30 0.49 14.09 -10.13
C LEU A 30 1.71 14.82 -9.56
N GLY A 31 2.52 14.12 -8.77
CA GLY A 31 3.79 14.60 -8.24
C GLY A 31 4.72 13.42 -7.99
N ALA A 32 6.01 13.66 -8.22
CA ALA A 32 7.05 12.63 -8.26
C ALA A 32 8.25 12.95 -7.36
N THR A 33 8.17 14.03 -6.58
CA THR A 33 9.27 14.50 -5.74
C THR A 33 9.02 14.17 -4.27
N GLY A 34 10.10 13.96 -3.52
CA GLY A 34 10.08 13.81 -2.06
C GLY A 34 10.35 15.11 -1.31
N GLY A 35 10.13 16.25 -1.98
CA GLY A 35 10.55 17.58 -1.49
C GLY A 35 12.03 17.91 -1.78
N PRO A 36 12.51 19.09 -1.33
CA PRO A 36 11.81 20.03 -0.45
C PRO A 36 10.74 20.90 -1.14
N ARG A 37 10.65 20.87 -2.48
CA ARG A 37 9.58 21.55 -3.23
C ARG A 37 8.21 20.97 -2.90
N GLU A 38 7.31 21.79 -2.38
CA GLU A 38 5.98 21.39 -1.91
C GLU A 38 4.92 21.30 -3.03
N ASP A 39 5.19 21.85 -4.21
CA ASP A 39 4.22 21.98 -5.31
C ASP A 39 4.01 20.68 -6.10
N VAL A 40 5.03 19.81 -6.14
CA VAL A 40 5.09 18.58 -6.94
C VAL A 40 5.47 17.34 -6.12
N ILE A 41 5.17 17.36 -4.82
CA ILE A 41 5.34 16.24 -3.88
C ILE A 41 4.47 15.03 -4.26
N THR A 42 4.86 13.85 -3.78
CA THR A 42 4.29 12.54 -4.12
C THR A 42 2.76 12.51 -4.15
N GLY A 43 2.23 12.02 -5.27
CA GLY A 43 0.81 11.74 -5.46
C GLY A 43 0.55 11.08 -6.81
N LEU A 44 -0.22 9.99 -6.81
CA LEU A 44 -0.52 9.18 -7.99
C LEU A 44 -2.03 8.98 -8.14
N LEU A 45 -2.52 8.91 -9.37
CA LEU A 45 -3.86 8.40 -9.67
C LEU A 45 -3.74 7.07 -10.42
N VAL A 46 -4.53 6.08 -10.02
CA VAL A 46 -4.54 4.75 -10.66
C VAL A 46 -5.96 4.38 -11.03
N ARG A 47 -6.15 3.86 -12.25
CA ARG A 47 -7.41 3.23 -12.67
C ARG A 47 -7.19 1.94 -13.45
N SER A 48 -8.21 1.10 -13.47
CA SER A 48 -8.28 -0.03 -14.39
C SER A 48 -8.54 0.47 -15.82
N THR A 49 -7.90 -0.14 -16.81
CA THR A 49 -8.21 0.11 -18.23
C THR A 49 -9.41 -0.70 -18.73
N ALA A 50 -9.84 -1.71 -17.97
CA ALA A 50 -11.05 -2.49 -18.25
C ALA A 50 -12.33 -1.70 -17.95
N THR A 51 -12.25 -0.63 -17.15
CA THR A 51 -13.36 0.27 -16.84
C THR A 51 -13.27 1.55 -17.66
N ASN A 52 -14.44 2.10 -18.04
CA ASN A 52 -14.51 3.44 -18.60
C ASN A 52 -14.25 4.49 -17.52
N TRP A 53 -14.04 5.74 -17.92
CA TRP A 53 -14.13 6.86 -16.99
C TRP A 53 -15.57 6.95 -16.44
N SER A 54 -15.72 6.75 -15.14
CA SER A 54 -16.98 6.80 -14.39
C SER A 54 -16.73 7.39 -13.00
N ALA A 55 -17.81 7.75 -12.31
CA ALA A 55 -17.73 8.14 -10.90
C ALA A 55 -17.14 6.99 -10.07
N GLY A 56 -16.12 7.27 -9.26
CA GLY A 56 -15.42 6.26 -8.45
C GLY A 56 -14.53 5.28 -9.22
N SER A 57 -14.11 5.62 -10.45
CA SER A 57 -13.23 4.77 -11.28
C SER A 57 -11.74 4.93 -11.00
N ILE A 58 -11.34 5.92 -10.22
CA ILE A 58 -9.93 6.20 -9.87
C ILE A 58 -9.71 6.01 -8.37
N ILE A 59 -8.55 5.49 -8.00
CA ILE A 59 -7.98 5.61 -6.65
C ILE A 59 -6.79 6.57 -6.68
N ALA A 60 -6.65 7.43 -5.68
CA ALA A 60 -5.43 8.19 -5.44
C ALA A 60 -4.53 7.44 -4.47
N ILE A 61 -3.23 7.34 -4.75
CA ILE A 61 -2.22 6.81 -3.82
C ILE A 61 -1.31 7.95 -3.41
N ASP A 62 -1.28 8.20 -2.11
CA ASP A 62 -0.81 9.42 -1.48
C ASP A 62 -1.46 10.68 -2.06
N ALA A 63 -1.34 11.76 -1.32
CA ALA A 63 -1.99 13.02 -1.63
C ALA A 63 -1.18 14.19 -1.09
N GLY A 64 0.15 14.14 -1.31
CA GLY A 64 0.99 15.31 -1.14
C GLY A 64 0.51 16.42 -2.06
N THR A 65 0.57 16.16 -3.37
CA THR A 65 -0.13 16.95 -4.38
C THR A 65 -1.33 16.15 -4.88
N LEU A 66 -2.48 16.81 -5.00
CA LEU A 66 -3.69 16.17 -5.48
C LEU A 66 -4.44 17.11 -6.45
N LEU A 67 -5.28 18.02 -5.95
CA LEU A 67 -6.01 18.96 -6.79
C LEU A 67 -5.07 19.85 -7.62
N GLY A 68 -3.99 20.36 -7.03
CA GLY A 68 -2.98 21.16 -7.74
C GLY A 68 -2.33 20.41 -8.90
N GLY A 69 -1.96 19.15 -8.67
CA GLY A 69 -1.46 18.26 -9.73
C GLY A 69 -2.49 18.01 -10.84
N ILE A 70 -3.75 17.76 -10.47
CA ILE A 70 -4.83 17.59 -11.46
C ILE A 70 -5.01 18.87 -12.29
N ILE A 71 -5.02 20.04 -11.66
CA ILE A 71 -5.15 21.33 -12.36
C ILE A 71 -4.01 21.51 -13.37
N ARG A 72 -2.75 21.30 -12.97
CA ARG A 72 -1.59 21.43 -13.89
C ARG A 72 -1.70 20.53 -15.12
N VAL A 73 -2.12 19.28 -14.92
CA VAL A 73 -2.31 18.34 -16.04
C VAL A 73 -3.45 18.80 -16.95
N LEU A 74 -4.55 19.27 -16.37
CA LEU A 74 -5.67 19.80 -17.14
C LEU A 74 -5.29 21.07 -17.90
N GLU A 75 -4.53 22.00 -17.33
CA GLU A 75 -4.10 23.23 -17.99
C GLU A 75 -3.24 22.99 -19.24
N THR A 76 -2.54 21.86 -19.30
CA THR A 76 -1.69 21.45 -20.42
C THR A 76 -2.35 20.44 -21.37
N SER A 77 -3.57 19.99 -21.06
CA SER A 77 -4.31 19.01 -21.87
C SER A 77 -4.97 19.65 -23.10
N ASN A 78 -5.12 18.89 -24.18
CA ASN A 78 -5.93 19.35 -25.31
C ASN A 78 -7.40 18.94 -25.17
N TYR A 79 -8.30 19.83 -25.59
CA TYR A 79 -9.74 19.69 -25.42
C TYR A 79 -10.49 19.85 -26.74
N VAL A 80 -11.58 19.08 -26.88
CA VAL A 80 -12.61 19.32 -27.89
C VAL A 80 -13.91 19.68 -27.17
N LYS A 81 -14.51 20.81 -27.56
CA LYS A 81 -15.85 21.20 -27.10
C LYS A 81 -16.87 20.24 -27.68
N VAL A 82 -17.79 19.76 -26.85
CA VAL A 82 -18.87 18.88 -27.28
C VAL A 82 -20.13 19.71 -27.44
N GLU A 83 -20.53 19.96 -28.69
CA GLU A 83 -21.77 20.68 -28.98
C GLU A 83 -23.00 19.77 -28.79
N GLY A 84 -24.10 20.34 -28.29
CA GLY A 84 -25.38 19.65 -28.16
C GLY A 84 -25.58 18.77 -26.92
N SER A 85 -24.62 18.71 -25.99
CA SER A 85 -24.80 18.03 -24.69
C SER A 85 -24.95 19.05 -23.55
N THR A 86 -25.95 18.85 -22.70
CA THR A 86 -26.14 19.64 -21.46
C THR A 86 -25.13 19.27 -20.38
N ASP A 87 -24.73 18.00 -20.36
CA ASP A 87 -23.98 17.40 -19.25
C ASP A 87 -22.48 17.36 -19.51
N VAL A 88 -22.07 17.35 -20.79
CA VAL A 88 -20.67 17.29 -21.21
C VAL A 88 -20.36 18.51 -22.06
N LYS A 89 -19.51 19.39 -21.55
CA LYS A 89 -19.05 20.58 -22.27
C LYS A 89 -17.75 20.33 -23.03
N MET A 90 -16.89 19.48 -22.48
CA MET A 90 -15.56 19.21 -23.03
C MET A 90 -15.22 17.73 -22.99
N ARG A 91 -14.33 17.32 -23.89
CA ARG A 91 -13.68 16.02 -23.88
C ARG A 91 -12.18 16.21 -24.06
N ILE A 92 -11.40 15.53 -23.23
CA ILE A 92 -9.94 15.51 -23.37
C ILE A 92 -9.57 14.54 -24.49
N ILE A 93 -8.72 15.00 -25.43
CA ILE A 93 -8.35 14.21 -26.61
C ILE A 93 -7.05 13.42 -26.45
N ASP A 94 -6.12 13.94 -25.65
CA ASP A 94 -4.80 13.35 -25.44
C ASP A 94 -4.31 13.56 -23.99
N GLY A 95 -3.12 13.04 -23.69
CA GLY A 95 -2.50 13.17 -22.38
C GLY A 95 -3.13 12.28 -21.30
N PRO A 96 -2.78 12.53 -20.02
CA PRO A 96 -3.13 11.66 -18.90
C PRO A 96 -4.62 11.45 -18.65
N PHE A 97 -5.48 12.37 -19.08
CA PHE A 97 -6.93 12.23 -18.91
C PHE A 97 -7.65 11.97 -20.24
N ALA A 98 -6.94 11.49 -21.26
CA ALA A 98 -7.50 11.20 -22.58
C ALA A 98 -8.80 10.38 -22.50
N GLY A 99 -9.84 10.87 -23.19
CA GLY A 99 -11.16 10.26 -23.25
C GLY A 99 -12.11 10.67 -22.12
N LEU A 100 -11.65 11.36 -21.07
CA LEU A 100 -12.50 11.86 -19.99
C LEU A 100 -13.47 12.93 -20.51
N ARG A 101 -14.75 12.78 -20.15
CA ARG A 101 -15.82 13.73 -20.47
C ARG A 101 -16.02 14.66 -19.28
N LEU A 102 -16.03 15.96 -19.55
CA LEU A 102 -15.95 16.99 -18.54
C LEU A 102 -17.17 17.93 -18.60
N PRO A 103 -17.80 18.22 -17.45
CA PRO A 103 -19.01 19.04 -17.39
C PRO A 103 -18.74 20.55 -17.38
N ASN A 104 -17.49 20.98 -17.18
CA ASN A 104 -17.13 22.39 -17.05
C ASN A 104 -16.16 22.85 -18.15
N LEU A 105 -16.01 24.18 -18.26
CA LEU A 105 -15.18 24.82 -19.29
C LEU A 105 -13.75 25.13 -18.81
N THR A 106 -13.52 25.17 -17.50
CA THR A 106 -12.23 25.57 -16.93
C THR A 106 -11.52 24.39 -16.28
N ALA A 107 -10.18 24.40 -16.30
CA ALA A 107 -9.37 23.37 -15.67
C ALA A 107 -9.69 23.24 -14.17
N GLY A 108 -9.78 24.34 -13.43
CA GLY A 108 -10.12 24.33 -12.00
C GLY A 108 -11.49 23.70 -11.68
N ALA A 109 -12.53 24.03 -12.44
CA ALA A 109 -13.86 23.45 -12.23
C ALA A 109 -13.92 21.95 -12.59
N ASN A 110 -13.14 21.53 -13.59
CA ASN A 110 -13.01 20.12 -13.96
C ASN A 110 -12.13 19.34 -12.98
N ALA A 111 -11.11 19.96 -12.39
CA ALA A 111 -10.31 19.36 -11.33
C ALA A 111 -11.16 19.08 -10.07
N ALA A 112 -12.03 20.04 -9.69
CA ALA A 112 -12.98 19.84 -8.60
C ALA A 112 -13.97 18.69 -8.91
N TYR A 113 -14.45 18.59 -10.14
CA TYR A 113 -15.28 17.47 -10.60
C TYR A 113 -14.53 16.12 -10.50
N ILE A 114 -13.29 16.04 -10.97
CA ILE A 114 -12.47 14.83 -10.87
C ILE A 114 -12.26 14.43 -9.40
N PHE A 115 -11.90 15.39 -8.55
CA PHE A 115 -11.68 15.14 -7.13
C PHE A 115 -12.93 14.61 -6.41
N ARG A 116 -14.10 15.22 -6.67
CA ARG A 116 -15.36 14.84 -6.02
C ARG A 116 -15.90 13.53 -6.53
N GLU A 117 -16.09 13.43 -7.84
CA GLU A 117 -16.88 12.37 -8.48
C GLU A 117 -16.04 11.21 -8.99
N ILE A 118 -14.88 11.48 -9.59
CA ILE A 118 -14.11 10.45 -10.31
C ILE A 118 -13.19 9.68 -9.36
N ILE A 119 -12.54 10.35 -8.41
CA ILE A 119 -11.72 9.72 -7.38
C ILE A 119 -12.63 9.06 -6.32
N SER A 120 -12.57 7.72 -6.20
CA SER A 120 -13.34 6.97 -5.21
C SER A 120 -12.78 7.10 -3.80
N SER A 121 -11.47 6.91 -3.68
CA SER A 121 -10.77 6.76 -2.41
C SER A 121 -9.35 7.32 -2.55
N ILE A 122 -8.79 7.74 -1.43
CA ILE A 122 -7.43 8.28 -1.31
C ILE A 122 -6.71 7.38 -0.30
N PHE A 123 -5.71 6.64 -0.76
CA PHE A 123 -4.96 5.72 0.07
C PHE A 123 -3.64 6.35 0.49
N ILE A 124 -3.38 6.40 1.79
CA ILE A 124 -2.20 7.07 2.36
C ILE A 124 -1.23 6.02 2.90
N THR A 125 0.02 6.10 2.46
CA THR A 125 1.07 5.16 2.86
C THR A 125 1.52 5.42 4.29
N HIS A 126 1.77 6.69 4.64
CA HIS A 126 2.17 7.15 5.96
C HIS A 126 1.84 8.65 6.15
N PRO A 127 1.83 9.17 7.40
CA PRO A 127 1.27 10.48 7.69
C PRO A 127 2.27 11.64 7.62
N HIS A 128 3.41 11.50 6.92
CA HIS A 128 4.28 12.65 6.67
C HIS A 128 3.56 13.67 5.78
N LEU A 129 3.81 14.96 6.02
CA LEU A 129 3.01 16.04 5.42
C LEU A 129 3.09 16.04 3.89
N ASP A 130 4.23 15.71 3.33
CA ASP A 130 4.46 15.58 1.89
C ASP A 130 3.69 14.43 1.23
N HIS A 131 3.05 13.56 2.01
CA HIS A 131 2.13 12.50 1.54
C HIS A 131 0.65 12.82 1.78
N ILE A 132 0.31 13.85 2.57
CA ILE A 132 -1.08 14.13 2.98
C ILE A 132 -1.52 15.61 2.87
N ALA A 133 -0.61 16.54 2.58
CA ALA A 133 -0.92 17.97 2.61
C ALA A 133 -2.04 18.34 1.64
N GLY A 134 -1.99 17.82 0.41
CA GLY A 134 -3.04 17.98 -0.60
C GLY A 134 -4.37 17.38 -0.16
N LEU A 135 -4.39 16.21 0.48
CA LEU A 135 -5.61 15.65 1.06
C LEU A 135 -6.26 16.66 2.01
N ALA A 136 -5.52 17.17 3.01
CA ALA A 136 -6.05 18.12 3.98
C ALA A 136 -6.53 19.41 3.32
N MET A 137 -5.70 20.04 2.47
CA MET A 137 -6.05 21.31 1.80
C MET A 137 -7.23 21.17 0.84
N ASN A 138 -7.50 19.99 0.28
CA ASN A 138 -8.55 19.78 -0.72
C ASN A 138 -9.88 19.32 -0.11
N THR A 139 -9.91 18.93 1.17
CA THR A 139 -11.15 18.53 1.83
C THR A 139 -12.28 19.57 1.83
N PRO A 140 -12.04 20.91 1.82
CA PRO A 140 -13.14 21.88 1.72
C PRO A 140 -13.95 21.77 0.42
N LEU A 141 -13.43 21.08 -0.60
CA LEU A 141 -14.18 20.78 -1.83
C LEU A 141 -15.19 19.64 -1.65
N VAL A 142 -15.11 18.84 -0.59
CA VAL A 142 -16.10 17.78 -0.34
C VAL A 142 -17.38 18.43 0.14
N GLU A 143 -18.45 18.30 -0.63
CA GLU A 143 -19.75 18.88 -0.31
C GLU A 143 -20.57 17.89 0.53
N ALA A 144 -21.37 18.38 1.47
CA ALA A 144 -22.22 17.53 2.31
C ALA A 144 -23.26 16.71 1.51
N GLN A 145 -23.54 17.12 0.26
CA GLN A 145 -24.42 16.39 -0.66
C GLN A 145 -23.70 15.25 -1.40
N SER A 146 -22.37 15.26 -1.42
CA SER A 146 -21.54 14.20 -2.00
C SER A 146 -21.29 13.09 -0.99
N ASN A 147 -20.96 11.90 -1.48
CA ASN A 147 -20.53 10.82 -0.59
C ASN A 147 -19.24 11.23 0.14
N PRO A 148 -19.06 10.82 1.41
CA PRO A 148 -17.82 11.13 2.13
C PRO A 148 -16.62 10.56 1.37
N LYS A 149 -15.53 11.33 1.34
CA LYS A 149 -14.29 10.88 0.71
C LYS A 149 -13.65 9.79 1.57
N ILE A 150 -13.44 8.61 0.99
CA ILE A 150 -12.83 7.48 1.69
C ILE A 150 -11.32 7.70 1.77
N VAL A 151 -10.77 7.71 2.99
CA VAL A 151 -9.33 7.71 3.25
C VAL A 151 -8.91 6.34 3.78
N GLY A 152 -8.14 5.60 2.97
CA GLY A 152 -7.68 4.24 3.30
C GLY A 152 -6.22 4.21 3.74
N ALA A 153 -5.92 3.64 4.90
CA ALA A 153 -4.53 3.46 5.33
C ALA A 153 -4.43 2.40 6.43
N LEU A 154 -3.20 2.08 6.87
CA LEU A 154 -3.00 1.29 8.08
C LEU A 154 -3.57 2.02 9.31
N PRO A 155 -3.94 1.28 10.38
CA PRO A 155 -4.55 1.87 11.57
C PRO A 155 -3.66 2.91 12.27
N SER A 156 -2.35 2.71 12.26
CA SER A 156 -1.33 3.64 12.76
C SER A 156 -1.39 5.00 12.04
N THR A 157 -1.41 4.97 10.70
CA THR A 157 -1.54 6.15 9.83
C THR A 157 -2.86 6.88 10.06
N ILE A 158 -3.98 6.16 10.12
CA ILE A 158 -5.29 6.77 10.43
C ILE A 158 -5.29 7.40 11.82
N ALA A 159 -4.72 6.74 12.83
CA ALA A 159 -4.62 7.30 14.17
C ALA A 159 -3.80 8.59 14.19
N ALA A 160 -2.69 8.67 13.43
CA ALA A 160 -1.90 9.88 13.31
C ALA A 160 -2.68 11.01 12.60
N ILE A 161 -3.32 10.72 11.48
CA ILE A 161 -4.17 11.69 10.74
C ILE A 161 -5.27 12.25 11.67
N LYS A 162 -5.95 11.38 12.40
CA LYS A 162 -7.03 11.75 13.32
C LYS A 162 -6.53 12.60 14.50
N ASN A 163 -5.43 12.21 15.14
CA ASN A 163 -4.94 12.89 16.33
C ASN A 163 -4.15 14.17 16.03
N HIS A 164 -3.58 14.32 14.83
CA HIS A 164 -2.63 15.39 14.51
C HIS A 164 -3.03 16.29 13.34
N ILE A 165 -3.94 15.86 12.46
CA ILE A 165 -4.35 16.64 11.29
C ILE A 165 -5.80 17.08 11.44
N PHE A 166 -6.75 16.15 11.39
CA PHE A 166 -8.18 16.44 11.49
C PHE A 166 -8.65 16.47 12.95
N ASN A 167 -8.11 17.41 13.72
CA ASN A 167 -8.24 17.49 15.18
C ASN A 167 -8.74 18.86 15.71
N ASP A 168 -9.31 19.69 14.84
CA ASP A 168 -9.80 21.05 15.12
C ASP A 168 -8.71 22.06 15.57
N ILE A 169 -7.44 21.67 15.54
CA ILE A 169 -6.30 22.52 15.84
C ILE A 169 -5.49 22.77 14.58
N THR A 170 -5.06 21.70 13.91
CA THR A 170 -4.26 21.79 12.68
C THR A 170 -5.17 21.96 11.47
N TRP A 171 -6.22 21.15 11.39
CA TRP A 171 -7.28 21.25 10.39
C TRP A 171 -8.62 20.86 11.04
N PRO A 172 -9.77 21.39 10.58
CA PRO A 172 -11.08 20.99 11.09
C PRO A 172 -11.27 19.47 11.08
N ASN A 173 -11.92 18.90 12.08
CA ASN A 173 -12.27 17.48 12.08
C ASN A 173 -13.40 17.24 11.07
N LEU A 174 -13.00 16.88 9.85
CA LEU A 174 -13.93 16.58 8.76
C LEU A 174 -14.30 15.10 8.67
N SER A 175 -13.78 14.27 9.57
CA SER A 175 -14.07 12.83 9.58
C SER A 175 -15.47 12.51 10.11
N ASP A 176 -15.91 11.27 9.99
CA ASP A 176 -17.12 10.72 10.61
C ASP A 176 -16.87 10.20 12.05
N GLU A 177 -15.69 10.47 12.61
CA GLU A 177 -15.28 10.06 13.95
C GLU A 177 -15.03 11.26 14.87
N ASP A 178 -15.06 11.03 16.20
CA ASP A 178 -14.72 12.01 17.25
C ASP A 178 -15.44 13.37 17.10
N GLY A 179 -16.70 13.34 16.67
CA GLY A 179 -17.53 14.54 16.52
C GLY A 179 -17.27 15.34 15.24
N GLY A 180 -16.62 14.75 14.24
CA GLY A 180 -16.32 15.42 12.98
C GLY A 180 -17.52 15.63 12.06
N ALA A 181 -17.30 16.40 10.98
CA ALA A 181 -18.34 16.84 10.04
C ALA A 181 -18.86 15.73 9.10
N GLY A 182 -18.25 14.54 9.09
CA GLY A 182 -18.67 13.40 8.27
C GLY A 182 -18.41 13.53 6.76
N LEU A 183 -17.49 14.40 6.34
CA LEU A 183 -17.09 14.57 4.93
C LEU A 183 -15.98 13.61 4.51
N VAL A 184 -15.25 13.05 5.47
CA VAL A 184 -14.20 12.05 5.28
C VAL A 184 -14.59 10.81 6.08
N THR A 185 -14.38 9.62 5.51
CA THR A 185 -14.57 8.35 6.22
C THR A 185 -13.31 7.51 6.15
N TYR A 186 -12.92 6.90 7.28
CA TYR A 186 -11.68 6.14 7.37
C TYR A 186 -11.88 4.65 7.07
N GLN A 187 -11.17 4.16 6.06
CA GLN A 187 -11.04 2.74 5.77
C GLN A 187 -9.74 2.20 6.39
N ARG A 188 -9.84 1.61 7.58
CA ARG A 188 -8.70 0.93 8.24
C ARG A 188 -8.35 -0.36 7.50
N LEU A 189 -7.20 -0.37 6.84
CA LEU A 189 -6.65 -1.53 6.15
C LEU A 189 -5.97 -2.49 7.15
N VAL A 190 -5.78 -3.73 6.73
CA VAL A 190 -5.15 -4.78 7.55
C VAL A 190 -3.79 -5.11 6.95
N ASP A 191 -2.74 -5.08 7.76
CA ASP A 191 -1.39 -5.49 7.35
C ASP A 191 -1.39 -6.97 6.92
N GLY A 192 -0.87 -7.26 5.72
CA GLY A 192 -0.95 -8.56 5.06
C GLY A 192 -2.31 -8.85 4.37
N GLY A 193 -3.27 -7.94 4.48
CA GLY A 193 -4.62 -8.07 3.95
C GLY A 193 -5.61 -8.78 4.88
N ASN A 194 -6.90 -8.67 4.55
CA ASN A 194 -7.95 -9.27 5.38
C ASN A 194 -8.24 -10.72 4.94
N PRO A 195 -7.82 -11.75 5.70
CA PRO A 195 -7.91 -13.15 5.27
C PRO A 195 -9.35 -13.68 5.11
N ARG A 196 -10.35 -12.92 5.59
CA ARG A 196 -11.79 -13.21 5.45
C ARG A 196 -12.38 -12.68 4.14
N LEU A 197 -11.66 -11.84 3.42
CA LEU A 197 -12.10 -11.22 2.16
C LEU A 197 -11.37 -11.83 0.95
N GLY A 198 -12.07 -11.86 -0.18
CA GLY A 198 -11.59 -12.43 -1.43
C GLY A 198 -11.59 -13.97 -1.49
N ARG A 199 -11.27 -14.52 -2.66
CA ARG A 199 -11.12 -15.96 -2.92
C ARG A 199 -9.91 -16.18 -3.84
N GLY A 200 -9.28 -17.37 -3.75
CA GLY A 200 -8.12 -17.72 -4.57
C GLY A 200 -7.01 -16.67 -4.44
N ASP A 201 -6.48 -16.22 -5.58
CA ASP A 201 -5.41 -15.22 -5.66
C ASP A 201 -5.83 -13.84 -5.13
N GLY A 202 -7.13 -13.54 -5.12
CA GLY A 202 -7.69 -12.31 -4.56
C GLY A 202 -7.89 -12.35 -3.04
N ARG A 203 -7.49 -13.42 -2.34
CA ARG A 203 -7.62 -13.51 -0.88
C ARG A 203 -6.77 -12.44 -0.18
N GLY A 204 -7.37 -11.77 0.80
CA GLY A 204 -6.72 -10.68 1.52
C GLY A 204 -6.97 -9.30 0.92
N TYR A 205 -7.47 -9.23 -0.32
CA TYR A 205 -7.71 -7.95 -0.98
C TYR A 205 -9.07 -7.36 -0.59
N VAL A 206 -9.11 -6.04 -0.52
CA VAL A 206 -10.32 -5.24 -0.29
C VAL A 206 -10.58 -4.33 -1.49
N ARG A 207 -11.82 -3.87 -1.70
CA ARG A 207 -12.12 -2.94 -2.79
C ARG A 207 -11.43 -1.60 -2.55
N ALA A 208 -10.76 -1.07 -3.58
CA ALA A 208 -10.13 0.25 -3.60
C ALA A 208 -10.99 1.26 -4.40
N CYS A 209 -11.31 0.93 -5.65
CA CYS A 209 -12.22 1.69 -6.51
C CYS A 209 -12.94 0.74 -7.50
N GLU A 210 -13.66 1.26 -8.50
CA GLU A 210 -14.19 0.43 -9.59
C GLU A 210 -13.02 -0.27 -10.33
N GLY A 211 -13.08 -1.60 -10.46
CA GLY A 211 -12.07 -2.41 -11.14
C GLY A 211 -10.76 -2.69 -10.39
N ILE A 212 -10.48 -2.03 -9.26
CA ILE A 212 -9.25 -2.25 -8.48
C ILE A 212 -9.56 -2.75 -7.08
N VAL A 213 -8.89 -3.84 -6.71
CA VAL A 213 -8.80 -4.32 -5.32
C VAL A 213 -7.37 -4.18 -4.80
N THR A 214 -7.20 -4.05 -3.49
CA THR A 214 -5.92 -3.70 -2.87
C THR A 214 -5.61 -4.56 -1.65
N LYS A 215 -4.32 -4.84 -1.44
CA LYS A 215 -3.77 -5.45 -0.21
C LYS A 215 -2.64 -4.55 0.29
N CYS A 216 -2.67 -4.25 1.59
CA CYS A 216 -1.68 -3.41 2.24
C CYS A 216 -0.67 -4.26 3.01
N LEU A 217 0.59 -3.88 2.96
CA LEU A 217 1.65 -4.38 3.83
C LEU A 217 2.39 -3.22 4.49
N SER A 218 2.75 -3.38 5.76
CA SER A 218 3.61 -2.41 6.45
C SER A 218 5.07 -2.53 6.00
N VAL A 219 5.74 -1.39 5.85
CA VAL A 219 7.18 -1.28 5.59
C VAL A 219 7.80 -0.28 6.56
N SER A 220 9.13 -0.29 6.65
CA SER A 220 9.87 0.56 7.59
C SER A 220 10.42 1.78 6.88
N HIS A 221 10.35 2.94 7.55
CA HIS A 221 10.76 4.24 6.99
C HIS A 221 11.57 5.03 8.04
N GLY A 222 12.64 4.43 8.55
CA GLY A 222 13.54 5.06 9.50
C GLY A 222 13.09 4.92 10.95
N ARG A 223 13.65 5.77 11.82
CA ARG A 223 13.50 5.64 13.26
C ARG A 223 13.34 6.98 13.98
N CYS A 224 12.51 7.00 15.01
CA CYS A 224 12.28 8.13 15.89
C CYS A 224 12.64 7.77 17.33
N ARG A 225 13.09 8.76 18.12
CA ARG A 225 13.45 8.59 19.53
C ARG A 225 12.26 8.27 20.46
N GLN A 226 11.03 8.38 19.96
CA GLN A 226 9.83 8.20 20.78
C GLN A 226 8.83 7.27 20.06
N ARG A 227 8.39 6.21 20.75
CA ARG A 227 7.25 5.40 20.30
C ARG A 227 5.98 6.22 20.34
N TYR A 228 5.33 6.37 19.20
CA TYR A 228 3.92 6.72 19.14
C TYR A 228 3.08 5.46 19.41
N HIS A 229 2.20 5.51 20.41
CA HIS A 229 1.29 4.40 20.71
C HIS A 229 -0.12 4.73 20.19
N PRO A 230 -0.54 4.19 19.04
CA PRO A 230 -1.78 4.61 18.35
C PRO A 230 -3.03 4.43 19.22
N GLU A 231 -3.06 3.41 20.08
CA GLU A 231 -4.23 3.15 20.94
C GLU A 231 -4.38 4.09 22.13
N THR A 232 -3.31 4.74 22.58
CA THR A 232 -3.41 5.62 23.77
C THR A 232 -3.55 7.09 23.39
N GLY A 233 -3.21 7.47 22.14
CA GLY A 233 -3.10 8.88 21.72
C GLY A 233 -2.11 9.70 22.55
N LYS A 234 -1.39 9.09 23.50
CA LYS A 234 -0.50 9.78 24.42
C LYS A 234 0.85 9.93 23.76
N HIS A 235 1.08 11.14 23.22
CA HIS A 235 2.40 11.73 23.33
C HIS A 235 2.68 11.93 24.82
N HIS A 236 3.64 11.22 25.38
CA HIS A 236 4.27 11.73 26.59
C HIS A 236 4.91 13.05 26.19
N ARG A 237 4.23 14.16 26.47
CA ARG A 237 4.77 15.52 26.35
C ARG A 237 6.13 15.53 27.06
N ALA A 238 7.21 15.40 26.29
CA ALA A 238 8.48 15.92 26.72
C ALA A 238 8.35 17.43 26.58
N GLU A 239 8.36 18.13 27.71
CA GLU A 239 8.33 19.58 27.80
C GLU A 239 9.44 20.16 26.91
N SER A 240 9.07 20.63 25.71
CA SER A 240 9.89 21.59 24.99
C SER A 240 9.61 22.96 25.61
N THR A 241 10.37 23.27 26.66
CA THR A 241 10.60 24.65 27.11
C THR A 241 11.03 25.49 25.91
N ILE A 242 10.40 26.67 25.68
CA ILE A 242 11.03 27.89 25.13
C ILE A 242 9.99 29.03 25.07
N PHE A 243 10.25 30.02 25.92
CA PHE A 243 9.84 31.43 25.98
C PHE A 243 8.35 31.82 26.09
N THR A 244 7.92 31.97 27.35
CA THR A 244 6.85 32.91 27.72
C THR A 244 7.42 34.32 27.85
N THR A 245 6.95 35.26 27.03
CA THR A 245 6.95 36.69 27.36
C THR A 245 5.55 37.23 27.14
N ASP A 246 5.04 37.85 28.21
CA ASP A 246 3.81 38.62 28.40
C ASP A 246 2.53 37.91 28.90
N PRO A 247 2.07 38.26 30.13
CA PRO A 247 0.72 37.97 30.60
C PRO A 247 -0.26 39.06 30.14
N VAL A 248 -1.56 38.85 30.42
CA VAL A 248 -2.69 39.80 30.29
C VAL A 248 -3.59 39.53 29.07
N LEU A 249 -4.53 38.57 29.19
CA LEU A 249 -5.99 38.81 29.20
C LEU A 249 -6.83 37.51 29.11
N LEU A 250 -7.39 37.15 30.27
CA LEU A 250 -8.71 36.56 30.61
C LEU A 250 -9.28 35.31 29.89
N PRO A 251 -9.87 34.35 30.65
CA PRO A 251 -10.36 33.05 30.14
C PRO A 251 -11.89 33.00 29.92
N SER A 252 -12.33 32.19 28.94
CA SER A 252 -13.73 31.82 28.74
C SER A 252 -14.03 30.38 29.19
N ARG A 253 -14.62 30.31 30.38
CA ARG A 253 -15.65 29.40 30.93
C ARG A 253 -15.58 27.87 30.69
N ARG A 254 -15.48 27.21 31.87
CA ARG A 254 -15.91 25.86 32.27
C ARG A 254 -17.24 25.38 31.66
N VAL A 255 -17.32 24.08 31.38
CA VAL A 255 -18.36 23.20 31.92
C VAL A 255 -17.69 21.92 32.43
N SER A 256 -17.76 21.71 33.74
CA SER A 256 -17.43 20.46 34.42
C SER A 256 -18.74 19.82 34.86
N ILE A 257 -19.05 18.62 34.34
CA ILE A 257 -20.03 17.71 34.91
C ILE A 257 -19.24 16.51 35.45
N ASP A 258 -19.32 16.35 36.75
CA ASP A 258 -18.88 15.20 37.51
C ASP A 258 -20.15 14.62 38.15
N THR A 259 -20.53 13.41 37.76
CA THR A 259 -21.49 12.58 38.51
C THR A 259 -21.08 11.13 38.35
N GLN A 260 -20.58 10.62 39.45
CA GLN A 260 -20.46 9.22 39.84
C GLN A 260 -21.77 8.47 39.54
N ASP A 261 -21.70 7.31 38.86
CA ASP A 261 -22.28 6.05 39.36
C ASP A 261 -22.22 4.92 38.31
N LEU A 262 -21.66 3.78 38.77
CA LEU A 262 -22.06 2.40 38.49
C LEU A 262 -22.39 2.02 37.01
N THR A 263 -21.59 1.21 36.31
CA THR A 263 -21.53 -0.25 36.54
C THR A 263 -20.54 -0.96 35.57
N ARG A 264 -19.62 -1.71 36.18
CA ARG A 264 -18.88 -2.92 35.72
C ARG A 264 -19.16 -3.48 34.31
N SER A 265 -18.07 -3.79 33.57
CA SER A 265 -17.80 -5.13 32.99
C SER A 265 -16.34 -5.32 32.53
N TYR A 266 -15.58 -6.03 33.39
CA TYR A 266 -14.50 -7.02 33.17
C TYR A 266 -13.62 -7.02 31.89
N THR A 267 -12.30 -6.92 32.10
CA THR A 267 -11.28 -7.94 31.71
C THR A 267 -10.07 -7.88 32.66
N PRO A 268 -9.35 -8.99 32.92
CA PRO A 268 -8.51 -9.18 34.11
C PRO A 268 -7.02 -8.85 33.92
N THR A 269 -6.45 -8.52 35.08
CA THR A 269 -5.11 -8.04 35.45
C THR A 269 -3.94 -8.99 35.13
N HIS A 270 -2.82 -8.45 34.67
CA HIS A 270 -1.48 -8.95 35.00
C HIS A 270 -0.86 -7.99 36.04
N GLN A 271 -0.75 -8.45 37.28
CA GLN A 271 0.07 -7.81 38.31
C GLN A 271 1.53 -8.23 38.08
N VAL A 272 2.44 -7.25 37.99
CA VAL A 272 3.85 -7.43 38.35
C VAL A 272 4.17 -6.37 39.40
N LEU A 273 4.18 -6.81 40.66
CA LEU A 273 4.92 -6.17 41.75
C LEU A 273 6.41 -6.48 41.54
N SER A 274 7.26 -5.45 41.63
CA SER A 274 8.59 -5.43 42.27
C SER A 274 9.38 -4.25 41.69
N SER A 275 9.56 -3.16 42.44
CA SER A 275 10.74 -2.91 43.28
C SER A 275 12.04 -2.79 42.48
N GLY A 276 12.56 -1.56 42.37
CA GLY A 276 13.92 -1.30 41.89
C GLY A 276 14.07 0.10 41.29
N ASN A 277 14.51 1.06 42.11
CA ASN A 277 14.99 2.36 41.65
C ASN A 277 16.17 2.19 40.68
N SER A 278 16.02 2.67 39.44
CA SER A 278 17.11 3.24 38.66
C SER A 278 16.58 4.39 37.80
N ASN A 279 17.04 5.59 38.08
CA ASN A 279 16.93 6.74 37.19
C ASN A 279 17.77 6.45 35.94
N GLY A 280 17.13 5.91 34.90
CA GLY A 280 17.68 5.74 33.56
C GLY A 280 16.52 5.77 32.59
N LYS A 281 16.27 6.93 31.98
CA LYS A 281 15.19 7.12 31.00
C LYS A 281 15.63 6.39 29.72
N ASP A 282 15.44 5.07 29.65
CA ASP A 282 15.69 4.28 28.45
C ASP A 282 14.79 4.80 27.33
N MET A 283 15.36 5.68 26.50
CA MET A 283 14.71 6.23 25.32
C MET A 283 14.57 5.11 24.30
N THR A 284 13.40 4.49 24.26
CA THR A 284 13.08 3.42 23.31
C THR A 284 12.93 4.03 21.90
N ILE A 285 13.92 3.77 21.05
CA ILE A 285 13.85 4.10 19.62
C ILE A 285 12.74 3.26 18.97
N ALA A 286 11.95 3.89 18.11
CA ALA A 286 10.81 3.31 17.42
C ALA A 286 11.00 3.40 15.90
N THR A 287 10.65 2.34 15.18
CA THR A 287 10.56 2.37 13.71
C THR A 287 9.37 3.22 13.27
N VAL A 288 9.56 4.07 12.27
CA VAL A 288 8.46 4.79 11.61
C VAL A 288 7.84 3.85 10.57
N GLU A 289 6.52 3.72 10.60
CA GLU A 289 5.78 2.81 9.74
C GLU A 289 5.28 3.52 8.47
N SER A 290 5.48 2.87 7.34
CA SER A 290 4.90 3.21 6.04
C SER A 290 4.21 1.99 5.43
N SER A 291 3.72 2.10 4.20
CA SER A 291 2.92 1.05 3.56
C SER A 291 3.34 0.78 2.12
N ALA A 292 3.19 -0.48 1.71
CA ALA A 292 3.19 -0.92 0.32
C ALA A 292 1.79 -1.42 -0.08
N PHE A 293 1.22 -0.86 -1.13
CA PHE A 293 -0.08 -1.25 -1.67
C PHE A 293 0.08 -2.14 -2.89
N PHE A 294 -0.35 -3.40 -2.79
CA PHE A 294 -0.57 -4.27 -3.94
C PHE A 294 -1.92 -3.92 -4.55
N LEU A 295 -1.92 -3.31 -5.73
CA LEU A 295 -3.13 -3.03 -6.50
C LEU A 295 -3.31 -4.14 -7.53
N ARG A 296 -4.50 -4.76 -7.54
CA ARG A 296 -4.87 -5.83 -8.46
C ARG A 296 -6.08 -5.41 -9.29
N ASP A 297 -5.94 -5.52 -10.60
CA ASP A 297 -7.05 -5.33 -11.52
C ASP A 297 -7.98 -6.55 -11.43
N ASP A 298 -9.25 -6.32 -11.11
CA ASP A 298 -10.21 -7.39 -10.84
C ASP A 298 -10.54 -8.21 -12.11
N TYR A 299 -10.37 -7.59 -13.29
CA TYR A 299 -10.71 -8.19 -14.59
C TYR A 299 -9.58 -9.04 -15.18
N SER A 300 -8.36 -8.51 -15.25
CA SER A 300 -7.20 -9.19 -15.83
C SER A 300 -6.41 -10.01 -14.80
N GLY A 301 -6.52 -9.67 -13.51
CA GLY A 301 -5.69 -10.23 -12.45
C GLY A 301 -4.25 -9.73 -12.43
N THR A 302 -3.93 -8.75 -13.28
CA THR A 302 -2.65 -8.05 -13.29
C THR A 302 -2.47 -7.26 -12.00
N GLU A 303 -1.24 -7.17 -11.51
CA GLU A 303 -0.90 -6.44 -10.29
C GLU A 303 0.25 -5.45 -10.50
N ILE A 304 0.19 -4.37 -9.71
CA ILE A 304 1.28 -3.44 -9.48
C ILE A 304 1.46 -3.24 -7.97
N ILE A 305 2.65 -2.85 -7.54
CA ILE A 305 2.92 -2.44 -6.15
C ILE A 305 3.24 -0.95 -6.14
N VAL A 306 2.63 -0.21 -5.22
CA VAL A 306 2.95 1.20 -4.97
C VAL A 306 3.41 1.34 -3.53
N PHE A 307 4.67 1.71 -3.34
CA PHE A 307 5.28 1.96 -2.04
C PHE A 307 5.11 3.43 -1.65
N GLY A 308 4.96 3.68 -0.35
CA GLY A 308 5.37 4.95 0.23
C GLY A 308 6.87 4.97 0.48
N ASP A 309 7.29 5.86 1.36
CA ASP A 309 8.70 5.94 1.75
C ASP A 309 9.13 4.67 2.47
N ILE A 310 10.35 4.22 2.19
CA ILE A 310 10.85 2.90 2.58
C ILE A 310 12.36 2.96 2.79
N GLU A 311 12.85 2.29 3.81
CA GLU A 311 14.28 2.09 4.06
C GLU A 311 14.68 0.65 3.72
N PRO A 312 15.97 0.38 3.42
CA PRO A 312 16.41 -0.98 3.13
C PRO A 312 16.43 -1.83 4.41
N ASP A 313 16.11 -3.12 4.26
CA ASP A 313 16.13 -4.10 5.35
C ASP A 313 17.54 -4.24 5.97
N SER A 314 18.60 -3.90 5.23
CA SER A 314 19.98 -3.89 5.73
C SER A 314 20.28 -2.79 6.75
N LEU A 315 19.50 -1.69 6.75
CA LEU A 315 19.66 -0.56 7.66
C LEU A 315 18.52 -0.44 8.68
N SER A 316 17.37 -1.05 8.39
CA SER A 316 16.17 -0.91 9.21
C SER A 316 16.34 -1.51 10.61
N LEU A 317 15.80 -0.82 11.61
CA LEU A 317 15.65 -1.35 12.97
C LEU A 317 14.68 -2.52 13.02
N GLU A 318 13.68 -2.52 12.15
CA GLU A 318 12.70 -3.60 12.02
C GLU A 318 12.51 -3.94 10.54
N PRO A 319 13.34 -4.84 9.98
CA PRO A 319 13.25 -5.22 8.57
C PRO A 319 11.87 -5.80 8.21
N ARG A 320 11.24 -5.28 7.16
CA ARG A 320 9.87 -5.63 6.72
C ARG A 320 9.77 -5.91 5.22
N ASN A 321 10.75 -5.51 4.42
CA ASN A 321 10.70 -5.57 2.95
C ASN A 321 10.68 -7.04 2.48
N GLY A 322 11.40 -7.93 3.16
CA GLY A 322 11.37 -9.37 2.90
C GLY A 322 9.96 -9.96 2.80
N LYS A 323 9.01 -9.52 3.65
CA LYS A 323 7.61 -9.99 3.61
C LYS A 323 6.88 -9.55 2.35
N VAL A 324 7.19 -8.34 1.87
CA VAL A 324 6.67 -7.83 0.60
C VAL A 324 7.20 -8.67 -0.56
N TRP A 325 8.49 -8.99 -0.55
CA TRP A 325 9.13 -9.82 -1.57
C TRP A 325 8.62 -11.27 -1.57
N ASP A 326 8.33 -11.85 -0.40
CA ASP A 326 7.72 -13.19 -0.30
C ASP A 326 6.36 -13.27 -0.99
N ILE A 327 5.58 -12.18 -0.98
CA ILE A 327 4.29 -12.09 -1.67
C ILE A 327 4.46 -11.74 -3.15
N ALA A 328 5.41 -10.86 -3.48
CA ALA A 328 5.67 -10.39 -4.84
C ALA A 328 6.29 -11.47 -5.74
N ALA A 329 7.23 -12.26 -5.22
CA ALA A 329 8.01 -13.21 -6.02
C ALA A 329 7.16 -14.25 -6.78
N PRO A 330 6.16 -14.93 -6.16
CA PRO A 330 5.29 -15.85 -6.90
C PRO A 330 4.44 -15.15 -7.98
N LYS A 331 4.06 -13.89 -7.74
CA LYS A 331 3.29 -13.06 -8.68
C LYS A 331 4.13 -12.58 -9.87
N LEU A 332 5.42 -12.36 -9.65
CA LEU A 332 6.33 -12.07 -10.76
C LEU A 332 6.65 -13.34 -11.56
N ALA A 333 6.92 -14.46 -10.86
CA ALA A 333 7.19 -15.75 -11.49
C ALA A 333 6.04 -16.27 -12.38
N ASN A 334 4.78 -15.94 -12.06
CA ASN A 334 3.62 -16.30 -12.86
C ASN A 334 3.21 -15.22 -13.89
N GLY A 335 3.93 -14.09 -13.93
CA GLY A 335 3.69 -12.97 -14.85
C GLY A 335 2.50 -12.06 -14.50
N THR A 336 1.94 -12.15 -13.29
CA THR A 336 0.82 -11.29 -12.87
C THR A 336 1.28 -9.92 -12.35
N LEU A 337 2.41 -9.85 -11.64
CA LEU A 337 3.02 -8.59 -11.21
C LEU A 337 3.80 -7.95 -12.37
N ARG A 338 3.45 -6.72 -12.75
CA ARG A 338 4.00 -6.04 -13.94
C ARG A 338 4.82 -4.80 -13.63
N ALA A 339 4.50 -4.07 -12.55
CA ALA A 339 5.27 -2.90 -12.16
C ALA A 339 5.37 -2.70 -10.65
N ILE A 340 6.42 -2.01 -10.25
CA ILE A 340 6.63 -1.50 -8.90
C ILE A 340 6.89 0.01 -9.00
N PHE A 341 6.16 0.79 -8.20
CA PHE A 341 6.42 2.20 -7.97
C PHE A 341 7.07 2.31 -6.59
N VAL A 342 8.34 2.68 -6.55
CA VAL A 342 9.16 2.68 -5.34
C VAL A 342 10.03 3.91 -5.29
N GLU A 343 10.28 4.41 -4.09
CA GLU A 343 11.18 5.53 -3.93
C GLU A 343 12.65 5.14 -4.14
N CYS A 344 13.42 6.11 -4.60
CA CYS A 344 14.86 6.11 -4.51
C CYS A 344 15.22 7.58 -4.35
N SER A 345 15.20 8.06 -3.12
CA SER A 345 15.26 9.49 -2.80
C SER A 345 16.60 10.14 -3.15
N PHE A 346 17.70 9.40 -2.96
CA PHE A 346 19.05 9.95 -2.99
C PHE A 346 19.95 9.21 -3.98
N PRO A 347 20.93 9.87 -4.62
CA PRO A 347 21.98 9.20 -5.36
C PRO A 347 22.95 8.47 -4.40
N ASP A 348 23.78 7.59 -4.96
CA ASP A 348 24.72 6.80 -4.17
C ASP A 348 25.80 7.62 -3.46
N SER A 349 26.02 8.86 -3.89
CA SER A 349 26.95 9.80 -3.23
C SER A 349 26.53 10.20 -1.81
N VAL A 350 25.33 9.83 -1.36
CA VAL A 350 24.85 10.10 0.00
C VAL A 350 25.16 8.90 0.91
N ASP A 351 25.86 9.14 2.03
CA ASP A 351 26.17 8.09 3.01
C ASP A 351 24.91 7.60 3.74
N ASP A 352 24.94 6.35 4.20
CA ASP A 352 23.82 5.68 4.89
C ASP A 352 23.28 6.48 6.09
N ASN A 353 24.16 7.18 6.81
CA ASN A 353 23.80 7.99 7.97
C ASN A 353 22.89 9.19 7.63
N TYR A 354 22.87 9.62 6.36
CA TYR A 354 22.09 10.76 5.87
C TYR A 354 20.86 10.36 5.05
N LEU A 355 20.59 9.06 4.88
CA LEU A 355 19.41 8.59 4.16
C LEU A 355 18.13 8.77 4.97
N TYR A 356 18.21 8.77 6.30
CA TYR A 356 17.09 9.02 7.22
C TYR A 356 15.79 8.26 6.88
N GLY A 357 15.90 6.97 6.60
CA GLY A 357 14.73 6.12 6.31
C GLY A 357 14.36 6.00 4.83
N HIS A 358 15.25 6.41 3.91
CA HIS A 358 15.04 6.34 2.47
C HIS A 358 16.04 5.41 1.76
N LEU A 359 15.79 5.17 0.47
CA LEU A 359 16.66 4.39 -0.41
C LEU A 359 17.61 5.28 -1.24
N CYS A 360 18.69 4.64 -1.69
CA CYS A 360 19.53 5.08 -2.79
C CYS A 360 19.85 3.87 -3.69
N PRO A 361 20.50 4.05 -4.87
CA PRO A 361 20.63 2.98 -5.86
C PRO A 361 21.23 1.66 -5.37
N ARG A 362 22.33 1.67 -4.59
CA ARG A 362 22.91 0.43 -4.03
C ARG A 362 21.92 -0.36 -3.19
N HIS A 363 21.07 0.34 -2.43
CA HIS A 363 20.10 -0.28 -1.53
C HIS A 363 18.90 -0.82 -2.29
N LEU A 364 18.36 -0.05 -3.24
CA LEU A 364 17.26 -0.52 -4.08
C LEU A 364 17.67 -1.74 -4.90
N ILE A 365 18.89 -1.77 -5.42
CA ILE A 365 19.41 -2.94 -6.14
C ILE A 365 19.54 -4.14 -5.21
N ALA A 366 20.05 -3.97 -3.99
CA ALA A 366 20.13 -5.07 -3.02
C ALA A 366 18.74 -5.67 -2.68
N GLU A 367 17.71 -4.82 -2.55
CA GLU A 367 16.32 -5.27 -2.37
C GLU A 367 15.79 -6.03 -3.61
N LEU A 368 16.13 -5.56 -4.82
CA LEU A 368 15.78 -6.26 -6.06
C LEU A 368 16.54 -7.58 -6.24
N GLU A 369 17.80 -7.68 -5.79
CA GLU A 369 18.55 -8.94 -5.72
C GLU A 369 17.87 -9.95 -4.75
N ALA A 370 17.34 -9.44 -3.63
CA ALA A 370 16.57 -10.24 -2.68
C ALA A 370 15.23 -10.73 -3.27
N LEU A 371 14.55 -9.90 -4.07
CA LEU A 371 13.37 -10.30 -4.84
C LEU A 371 13.73 -11.34 -5.92
N ALA A 372 14.78 -11.10 -6.70
CA ALA A 372 15.26 -11.99 -7.75
C ALA A 372 15.55 -13.40 -7.23
N SER A 373 16.20 -13.50 -6.07
CA SER A 373 16.46 -14.78 -5.40
C SER A 373 15.16 -15.56 -5.14
N ARG A 374 14.13 -14.89 -4.59
CA ARG A 374 12.83 -15.49 -4.30
C ARG A 374 12.05 -15.86 -5.57
N VAL A 375 12.18 -15.08 -6.64
CA VAL A 375 11.52 -15.36 -7.94
C VAL A 375 12.08 -16.64 -8.56
N ILE A 376 13.40 -16.85 -8.47
CA ILE A 376 14.03 -18.09 -8.95
C ILE A 376 13.53 -19.30 -8.15
N GLU A 377 13.44 -19.17 -6.83
CA GLU A 377 12.88 -20.22 -5.96
C GLU A 377 11.43 -20.54 -6.32
N ALA A 378 10.58 -19.52 -6.44
CA ALA A 378 9.18 -19.68 -6.83
C ALA A 378 9.01 -20.32 -8.23
N THR A 379 9.88 -19.97 -9.19
CA THR A 379 9.88 -20.53 -10.54
C THR A 379 10.25 -22.02 -10.53
N LYS A 380 11.26 -22.41 -9.74
CA LYS A 380 11.64 -23.82 -9.55
C LYS A 380 10.49 -24.63 -8.95
N SER A 381 9.86 -24.14 -7.88
CA SER A 381 8.71 -24.81 -7.25
C SER A 381 7.51 -24.96 -8.18
N ASN A 382 7.26 -23.96 -9.04
CA ASN A 382 6.22 -24.05 -10.06
C ASN A 382 6.53 -25.14 -11.11
N TYR A 383 7.78 -25.22 -11.57
CA TYR A 383 8.21 -26.26 -12.51
C TYR A 383 8.09 -27.66 -11.90
N GLU A 384 8.56 -27.85 -10.67
CA GLU A 384 8.46 -29.13 -9.95
C GLU A 384 7.00 -29.56 -9.76
N THR A 385 6.12 -28.63 -9.41
CA THR A 385 4.67 -28.88 -9.27
C THR A 385 4.05 -29.31 -10.60
N VAL A 386 4.43 -28.67 -11.72
CA VAL A 386 3.94 -29.02 -13.06
C VAL A 386 4.46 -30.39 -13.50
N VAL A 387 5.74 -30.71 -13.26
CA VAL A 387 6.33 -32.01 -13.57
C VAL A 387 5.69 -33.12 -12.73
N ALA A 388 5.46 -32.88 -11.43
CA ALA A 388 4.77 -33.84 -10.57
C ALA A 388 3.32 -34.10 -11.02
N ARG A 389 2.58 -33.06 -11.46
CA ARG A 389 1.23 -33.20 -12.03
C ARG A 389 1.23 -33.98 -13.35
N LYS A 390 2.26 -33.82 -14.20
CA LYS A 390 2.44 -34.62 -15.42
C LYS A 390 2.77 -36.09 -15.10
N ARG A 391 3.66 -36.36 -14.14
CA ARG A 391 4.04 -37.73 -13.73
C ARG A 391 2.91 -38.50 -13.06
N LYS A 392 1.94 -37.82 -12.41
CA LYS A 392 0.72 -38.44 -11.86
C LYS A 392 -0.36 -38.72 -12.91
N ARG A 393 -0.13 -38.42 -14.20
CA ARG A 393 -1.02 -38.80 -15.31
C ARG A 393 -0.31 -39.69 -16.34
N PRO A 394 -0.20 -41.01 -16.08
CA PRO A 394 -0.13 -42.01 -17.13
C PRO A 394 -1.25 -43.05 -16.94
N GLY A 395 -2.23 -43.10 -17.85
CA GLY A 395 -3.20 -44.20 -17.93
C GLY A 395 -4.65 -43.84 -17.53
N SER A 396 -5.36 -43.13 -18.41
CA SER A 396 -6.80 -43.34 -18.57
C SER A 396 -7.19 -42.88 -19.98
N VAL A 397 -6.95 -43.76 -20.94
CA VAL A 397 -7.63 -43.73 -22.23
C VAL A 397 -9.01 -44.34 -21.95
N VAL A 398 -10.03 -43.50 -21.78
CA VAL A 398 -11.42 -43.95 -21.79
C VAL A 398 -12.04 -43.39 -23.05
N VAL A 399 -12.30 -44.33 -23.95
CA VAL A 399 -13.05 -44.22 -25.21
C VAL A 399 -14.47 -43.71 -24.88
N PRO A 400 -15.06 -42.84 -25.71
CA PRO A 400 -16.46 -42.46 -25.53
C PRO A 400 -17.33 -43.61 -26.02
N ASP A 401 -17.96 -44.34 -25.12
CA ASP A 401 -19.05 -45.25 -25.45
C ASP A 401 -20.29 -44.93 -24.63
N ASP A 402 -21.37 -44.77 -25.39
CA ASP A 402 -22.74 -44.57 -25.00
C ASP A 402 -23.27 -45.74 -24.14
N ASP A 403 -24.29 -45.40 -23.34
CA ASP A 403 -25.28 -46.29 -22.74
C ASP A 403 -24.80 -47.42 -21.80
N LEU A 404 -25.27 -47.38 -20.54
CA LEU A 404 -26.07 -48.42 -19.89
C LEU A 404 -26.25 -48.18 -18.35
N SER A 405 -27.49 -47.85 -17.98
CA SER A 405 -28.27 -48.35 -16.83
C SER A 405 -27.80 -48.26 -15.35
N SER A 406 -28.39 -47.28 -14.64
CA SER A 406 -29.06 -47.23 -13.30
C SER A 406 -28.93 -48.39 -12.25
N PRO A 407 -29.16 -48.13 -10.94
CA PRO A 407 -30.54 -48.13 -10.44
C PRO A 407 -30.91 -47.05 -9.41
N ARG A 408 -31.97 -46.30 -9.76
CA ARG A 408 -33.18 -45.95 -8.97
C ARG A 408 -33.04 -45.59 -7.48
N SER A 409 -33.38 -44.34 -7.16
CA SER A 409 -34.39 -44.05 -6.13
C SER A 409 -35.36 -42.97 -6.61
N VAL A 410 -36.63 -43.20 -6.32
CA VAL A 410 -37.84 -42.70 -6.98
C VAL A 410 -38.42 -41.49 -6.25
N ASN A 411 -38.73 -40.38 -6.95
CA ASN A 411 -40.05 -39.73 -6.97
C ASN A 411 -40.08 -38.43 -7.80
N PRO A 412 -41.25 -38.04 -8.36
CA PRO A 412 -41.33 -37.37 -9.65
C PRO A 412 -41.63 -35.87 -9.60
N PHE A 413 -41.26 -35.23 -10.72
CA PHE A 413 -41.75 -33.98 -11.33
C PHE A 413 -43.24 -33.69 -11.04
N SER A 414 -43.72 -32.44 -10.99
CA SER A 414 -43.62 -31.47 -12.09
C SER A 414 -44.01 -30.04 -11.71
N GLN A 415 -43.23 -29.09 -12.23
CA GLN A 415 -43.59 -27.83 -12.90
C GLN A 415 -44.75 -26.96 -12.38
N GLY A 416 -44.43 -25.70 -12.07
CA GLY A 416 -45.45 -24.64 -12.00
C GLY A 416 -44.97 -23.29 -11.49
N ARG A 417 -44.32 -22.52 -12.37
CA ARG A 417 -44.29 -21.05 -12.46
C ARG A 417 -44.59 -20.17 -11.23
N ARG A 418 -43.59 -19.31 -10.96
CA ARG A 418 -43.67 -17.84 -10.79
C ARG A 418 -44.22 -17.21 -9.49
N THR A 419 -43.33 -16.34 -8.98
CA THR A 419 -43.53 -15.00 -8.41
C THR A 419 -43.81 -14.79 -6.92
N SER A 420 -43.08 -13.79 -6.40
CA SER A 420 -43.25 -12.95 -5.21
C SER A 420 -42.90 -13.49 -3.80
N SER A 421 -41.81 -12.90 -3.31
CA SER A 421 -41.34 -12.62 -1.94
C SER A 421 -42.39 -11.92 -1.04
N PRO A 422 -42.02 -11.47 0.18
CA PRO A 422 -41.49 -12.19 1.36
C PRO A 422 -42.31 -11.81 2.63
N THR A 423 -42.23 -12.55 3.76
CA THR A 423 -42.39 -11.95 5.12
C THR A 423 -42.17 -12.96 6.25
N SER A 424 -41.27 -12.58 7.16
CA SER A 424 -41.28 -12.73 8.62
C SER A 424 -42.19 -13.77 9.30
N CYS A 425 -41.60 -14.60 10.16
CA CYS A 425 -42.19 -14.91 11.47
C CYS A 425 -41.10 -15.21 12.52
N SER A 426 -41.07 -14.35 13.53
CA SER A 426 -40.38 -14.47 14.80
C SER A 426 -41.15 -15.40 15.74
N ARG A 427 -40.43 -16.22 16.53
CA ARG A 427 -40.73 -16.66 17.91
C ARG A 427 -39.77 -17.80 18.27
N ARG A 428 -39.37 -18.09 19.51
CA ARG A 428 -39.20 -17.41 20.81
C ARG A 428 -38.71 -18.56 21.73
N ARG A 429 -38.04 -18.22 22.83
CA ARG A 429 -37.87 -19.02 24.08
C ARG A 429 -36.79 -20.12 24.10
N THR A 430 -36.04 -20.37 25.18
CA THR A 430 -35.64 -19.69 26.44
C THR A 430 -34.66 -20.61 27.17
N ARG A 431 -33.70 -20.01 27.90
CA ARG A 431 -33.08 -20.45 29.17
C ARG A 431 -32.27 -21.77 29.20
N GLN A 432 -31.00 -21.68 29.62
CA GLN A 432 -30.56 -22.01 30.99
C GLN A 432 -29.07 -21.69 31.19
N SER A 433 -28.74 -21.29 32.42
CA SER A 433 -27.43 -20.86 32.93
C SER A 433 -27.04 -21.72 34.15
N SER A 434 -25.77 -21.62 34.56
CA SER A 434 -25.13 -22.05 35.84
C SER A 434 -24.92 -23.56 36.00
N SER A 435 -23.86 -24.12 36.60
CA SER A 435 -22.65 -23.64 37.32
C SER A 435 -21.83 -24.87 37.78
N GLY A 436 -20.56 -24.70 38.16
CA GLY A 436 -19.77 -25.65 38.98
C GLY A 436 -18.40 -25.97 38.36
N ASP A 437 -17.28 -25.39 38.83
CA ASP A 437 -16.41 -25.82 39.95
C ASP A 437 -15.60 -27.10 39.61
N GLN A 438 -14.30 -27.31 39.84
CA GLN A 438 -13.16 -26.67 40.53
C GLN A 438 -11.85 -27.41 40.09
N PRO A 439 -10.62 -26.89 40.35
CA PRO A 439 -9.31 -27.40 39.87
C PRO A 439 -8.41 -27.99 40.98
N LEU A 440 -7.27 -28.65 40.67
CA LEU A 440 -6.11 -28.93 41.59
C LEU A 440 -4.88 -29.59 40.84
N PRO A 441 -3.64 -29.63 41.41
CA PRO A 441 -2.43 -29.06 40.77
C PRO A 441 -1.09 -29.88 40.88
N LEU A 442 0.06 -29.20 40.59
CA LEU A 442 1.49 -29.45 41.00
C LEU A 442 2.30 -30.49 40.18
N THR A 443 3.53 -30.20 39.70
CA THR A 443 4.79 -30.16 40.49
C THR A 443 6.00 -29.68 39.65
N ALA A 444 7.03 -29.19 40.34
CA ALA A 444 8.22 -28.49 39.84
C ALA A 444 9.51 -29.33 39.88
N HIS A 445 10.53 -28.96 39.08
CA HIS A 445 11.94 -29.27 39.37
C HIS A 445 12.87 -28.09 39.01
N LYS A 446 13.75 -27.75 39.97
CA LYS A 446 14.84 -26.76 39.94
C LYS A 446 16.19 -27.50 39.99
N THR A 447 17.24 -26.89 39.42
CA THR A 447 18.68 -26.93 39.81
C THR A 447 19.37 -25.87 38.92
N ALA A 448 20.10 -24.82 39.32
CA ALA A 448 21.00 -24.43 40.42
C ALA A 448 22.50 -24.47 40.03
N HIS A 449 23.22 -23.40 40.41
CA HIS A 449 24.64 -23.01 40.22
C HIS A 449 24.93 -22.11 39.00
N GLY A 450 25.46 -20.88 39.09
CA GLY A 450 25.97 -20.08 40.21
C GLY A 450 27.42 -19.68 39.96
N GLN A 451 27.69 -18.39 39.68
CA GLN A 451 28.66 -17.54 40.41
C GLN A 451 28.83 -16.18 39.72
N SER A 452 28.99 -15.19 40.59
CA SER A 452 29.00 -13.75 40.41
C SER A 452 30.43 -13.23 40.34
N THR A 453 30.70 -12.21 39.53
CA THR A 453 31.60 -11.09 39.90
C THR A 453 31.19 -9.82 39.16
N THR A 454 31.23 -8.71 39.88
CA THR A 454 30.77 -7.34 39.58
C THR A 454 31.88 -6.44 39.01
N PRO A 455 31.54 -5.33 38.31
CA PRO A 455 32.47 -4.42 37.59
C PRO A 455 32.84 -3.16 38.42
N PRO A 456 33.73 -2.24 37.95
CA PRO A 456 33.30 -0.95 37.31
C PRO A 456 34.40 -0.28 36.42
N PRO A 457 34.44 1.04 36.13
CA PRO A 457 33.57 1.86 35.24
C PRO A 457 34.35 2.74 34.20
N SER A 458 33.57 3.44 33.35
CA SER A 458 33.85 4.74 32.66
C SER A 458 35.00 4.88 31.65
N GLY A 459 34.67 5.39 30.45
CA GLY A 459 35.64 5.97 29.51
C GLY A 459 35.06 6.15 28.09
N SER A 460 34.78 7.38 27.71
CA SER A 460 34.30 7.87 26.40
C SER A 460 35.35 7.77 25.27
N PRO A 461 34.94 7.96 23.99
CA PRO A 461 35.53 7.29 22.82
C PRO A 461 36.54 8.15 22.03
N MET A 462 37.50 7.50 21.36
CA MET A 462 38.21 7.97 20.15
C MET A 462 38.76 6.76 19.36
N ASP A 463 38.90 6.98 18.06
CA ASP A 463 39.33 6.08 16.97
C ASP A 463 40.58 5.23 17.26
N ASP A 464 40.61 4.00 16.75
CA ASP A 464 41.78 3.51 16.02
C ASP A 464 41.52 2.20 15.24
N ASP A 465 42.18 2.13 14.09
CA ASP A 465 42.19 1.06 13.10
C ASP A 465 42.55 -0.32 13.68
N ARG A 466 41.83 -1.37 13.25
CA ARG A 466 42.36 -2.74 13.23
C ARG A 466 41.58 -3.71 12.34
N VAL A 467 42.12 -3.91 11.15
CA VAL A 467 42.25 -5.16 10.38
C VAL A 467 41.37 -6.34 10.84
N THR A 468 40.33 -6.64 10.08
CA THR A 468 39.61 -7.92 10.13
C THR A 468 40.14 -8.90 9.08
N PRO A 469 40.32 -10.19 9.43
CA PRO A 469 40.85 -11.19 8.52
C PRO A 469 39.78 -11.68 7.53
N GLU A 470 40.27 -12.09 6.37
CA GLU A 470 39.59 -12.56 5.16
C GLU A 470 38.36 -13.45 5.41
N SER A 471 37.18 -12.98 4.97
CA SER A 471 35.98 -13.79 4.76
C SER A 471 35.81 -14.10 3.27
N SER A 472 36.62 -15.02 2.74
CA SER A 472 36.61 -15.37 1.30
C SER A 472 35.43 -16.24 0.86
N SER A 473 34.63 -16.81 1.77
CA SER A 473 33.55 -17.74 1.38
C SER A 473 32.20 -17.08 1.02
N MET A 474 31.92 -15.87 1.52
CA MET A 474 30.68 -15.13 1.19
C MET A 474 30.74 -14.53 -0.23
N GLY A 475 31.93 -14.08 -0.66
CA GLY A 475 32.14 -13.46 -1.97
C GLY A 475 31.92 -14.42 -3.14
N GLU A 476 32.28 -15.70 -3.01
CA GLU A 476 32.05 -16.69 -4.07
C GLU A 476 30.57 -17.01 -4.27
N SER A 477 29.79 -17.13 -3.19
CA SER A 477 28.36 -17.43 -3.30
C SER A 477 27.59 -16.29 -3.97
N VAL A 478 27.96 -15.03 -3.71
CA VAL A 478 27.33 -13.86 -4.35
C VAL A 478 27.72 -13.77 -5.83
N LYS A 479 29.02 -13.95 -6.16
CA LYS A 479 29.49 -13.97 -7.56
C LYS A 479 28.85 -15.10 -8.37
N CYS A 480 28.72 -16.29 -7.80
CA CYS A 480 28.07 -17.43 -8.45
C CYS A 480 26.58 -17.13 -8.71
N ARG A 481 25.88 -16.52 -7.74
CA ARG A 481 24.48 -16.06 -7.93
C ARG A 481 24.35 -15.05 -9.06
N ARG A 482 25.15 -13.99 -9.07
CA ARG A 482 25.15 -12.97 -10.15
C ARG A 482 25.43 -13.58 -11.53
N SER A 483 26.36 -14.54 -11.61
CA SER A 483 26.63 -15.25 -12.87
C SER A 483 25.45 -16.08 -13.38
N SER A 484 24.61 -16.61 -12.47
CA SER A 484 23.39 -17.33 -12.86
C SER A 484 22.29 -16.37 -13.35
N TRP A 485 22.25 -15.16 -12.79
CA TRP A 485 21.25 -14.15 -13.11
C TRP A 485 21.47 -13.52 -14.47
N SER A 486 22.73 -13.29 -14.87
CA SER A 486 23.04 -12.75 -16.20
C SER A 486 22.45 -13.58 -17.34
N VAL A 487 22.28 -14.89 -17.15
CA VAL A 487 21.65 -15.80 -18.12
C VAL A 487 20.12 -15.82 -17.99
N GLN A 488 19.59 -15.89 -16.75
CA GLN A 488 18.16 -16.11 -16.52
C GLN A 488 17.33 -14.82 -16.51
N LYS A 489 17.94 -13.66 -16.21
CA LYS A 489 17.30 -12.36 -16.03
C LYS A 489 16.02 -12.45 -15.19
N PRO A 490 16.15 -12.78 -13.89
CA PRO A 490 15.02 -13.19 -13.05
C PRO A 490 13.91 -12.17 -12.92
N LEU A 491 14.18 -10.88 -13.15
CA LEU A 491 13.20 -9.79 -13.07
C LEU A 491 12.77 -9.29 -14.47
N SER A 492 13.02 -10.06 -15.53
CA SER A 492 12.63 -9.70 -16.89
C SER A 492 11.13 -9.43 -17.02
N GLY A 493 10.79 -8.29 -17.62
CA GLY A 493 9.41 -7.84 -17.82
C GLY A 493 8.78 -7.08 -16.65
N LEU A 494 9.54 -6.84 -15.57
CA LEU A 494 9.15 -5.95 -14.47
C LEU A 494 9.57 -4.51 -14.78
N GLY A 495 8.61 -3.59 -14.78
CA GLY A 495 8.89 -2.14 -14.80
C GLY A 495 9.05 -1.59 -13.38
N VAL A 496 10.17 -0.93 -13.10
CA VAL A 496 10.45 -0.25 -11.82
C VAL A 496 10.40 1.25 -12.04
N TYR A 497 9.40 1.90 -11.45
CA TYR A 497 9.12 3.33 -11.57
C TYR A 497 9.61 4.04 -10.31
N ILE A 498 10.63 4.88 -10.48
CA ILE A 498 11.27 5.64 -9.41
C ILE A 498 10.45 6.90 -9.10
N ILE A 499 9.87 6.93 -7.91
CA ILE A 499 9.08 8.06 -7.39
C ILE A 499 9.80 8.70 -6.18
N HIS A 500 9.23 9.76 -5.62
CA HIS A 500 9.70 10.41 -4.39
C HIS A 500 11.22 10.77 -4.45
N VAL A 501 11.71 11.28 -5.59
CA VAL A 501 13.12 11.73 -5.66
C VAL A 501 13.27 13.07 -4.93
N LYS A 502 14.29 13.23 -4.07
CA LYS A 502 14.53 14.50 -3.39
C LYS A 502 15.38 15.43 -4.25
N ASP A 503 14.89 16.65 -4.41
CA ASP A 503 15.59 17.67 -5.20
C ASP A 503 16.74 18.25 -4.39
N SER A 504 17.90 18.39 -5.02
CA SER A 504 19.07 19.02 -4.40
C SER A 504 18.98 20.55 -4.39
N LEU A 505 18.12 21.14 -5.24
CA LEU A 505 18.04 22.58 -5.51
C LEU A 505 19.40 23.23 -5.84
N ALA A 506 20.30 22.44 -6.43
CA ALA A 506 21.65 22.86 -6.79
C ALA A 506 21.87 22.77 -8.31
N ASP A 507 22.83 23.55 -8.81
CA ASP A 507 23.30 23.43 -10.19
C ASP A 507 23.97 22.05 -10.41
N GLY A 508 23.85 21.52 -11.63
CA GLY A 508 24.46 20.26 -12.04
C GLY A 508 23.46 19.22 -12.51
N THR A 509 23.87 17.94 -12.50
CA THR A 509 23.00 16.83 -12.89
C THR A 509 21.88 16.69 -11.86
N HIS A 510 20.63 16.69 -12.33
CA HIS A 510 19.47 16.51 -11.47
C HIS A 510 19.56 15.13 -10.77
N PRO A 511 19.30 15.02 -9.45
CA PRO A 511 19.40 13.75 -8.72
C PRO A 511 18.68 12.58 -9.39
N ARG A 512 17.45 12.82 -9.87
CA ARG A 512 16.67 11.89 -10.72
C ARG A 512 17.47 11.25 -11.86
N GLN A 513 18.22 12.05 -12.62
CA GLN A 513 19.00 11.55 -13.75
C GLN A 513 20.15 10.68 -13.26
N GLN A 514 20.89 11.16 -12.25
CA GLN A 514 21.99 10.42 -11.64
C GLN A 514 21.52 9.07 -11.08
N ILE A 515 20.44 9.06 -10.29
CA ILE A 515 19.83 7.86 -9.72
C ILE A 515 19.45 6.86 -10.82
N LEU A 516 18.86 7.34 -11.91
CA LEU A 516 18.45 6.48 -13.02
C LEU A 516 19.65 5.86 -13.75
N GLU A 517 20.73 6.62 -13.91
CA GLU A 517 22.00 6.13 -14.50
C GLU A 517 22.65 5.07 -13.61
N GLU A 518 22.76 5.34 -12.30
CA GLU A 518 23.31 4.42 -11.29
C GLU A 518 22.49 3.10 -11.23
N LEU A 519 21.16 3.19 -11.17
CA LEU A 519 20.27 2.02 -11.16
C LEU A 519 20.41 1.17 -12.41
N ARG A 520 20.51 1.79 -13.59
CA ARG A 520 20.68 1.06 -14.86
C ARG A 520 22.02 0.34 -14.92
N ALA A 521 23.09 0.98 -14.48
CA ALA A 521 24.42 0.38 -14.42
C ALA A 521 24.44 -0.84 -13.49
N TYR A 522 23.90 -0.72 -12.28
CA TYR A 522 23.84 -1.84 -11.33
C TYR A 522 22.89 -2.96 -11.76
N ASN A 523 21.78 -2.63 -12.43
CA ASN A 523 20.87 -3.63 -13.01
C ASN A 523 21.56 -4.49 -14.08
N GLU A 524 22.43 -3.88 -14.89
CA GLU A 524 23.23 -4.57 -15.89
C GLU A 524 24.30 -5.45 -15.23
N ASP A 525 25.05 -4.91 -14.25
CA ASP A 525 26.08 -5.67 -13.50
C ASP A 525 25.49 -6.88 -12.75
N ALA A 526 24.36 -6.69 -12.07
CA ALA A 526 23.68 -7.76 -11.34
C ALA A 526 22.93 -8.74 -12.25
N GLY A 527 22.68 -8.38 -13.52
CA GLY A 527 21.96 -9.22 -14.48
C GLY A 527 20.49 -9.45 -14.12
N LEU A 528 19.84 -8.49 -13.47
CA LEU A 528 18.47 -8.64 -12.96
C LEU A 528 17.42 -8.65 -14.09
N GLY A 529 17.57 -7.74 -15.06
CA GLY A 529 16.75 -7.69 -16.27
C GLY A 529 15.45 -6.90 -16.16
N CYS A 530 15.20 -6.19 -15.06
CA CYS A 530 14.09 -5.24 -14.96
C CYS A 530 14.40 -3.93 -15.72
N GLU A 531 13.36 -3.13 -15.98
CA GLU A 531 13.47 -1.84 -16.67
C GLU A 531 13.18 -0.69 -15.71
N PHE A 532 14.03 0.34 -15.70
CA PHE A 532 13.88 1.51 -14.82
C PHE A 532 13.33 2.73 -15.56
N PHE A 533 12.32 3.35 -14.95
CA PHE A 533 11.67 4.58 -15.38
C PHE A 533 11.68 5.59 -14.22
N ALA A 534 11.78 6.89 -14.51
CA ALA A 534 11.76 7.94 -13.48
C ALA A 534 10.71 9.00 -13.84
N PRO A 535 9.41 8.70 -13.64
CA PRO A 535 8.31 9.50 -14.18
C PRO A 535 8.23 10.91 -13.62
N MET A 536 7.93 11.89 -14.48
CA MET A 536 7.74 13.29 -14.11
C MET A 536 6.28 13.61 -13.75
N SER A 537 6.08 14.72 -13.02
CA SER A 537 4.74 15.26 -12.77
C SER A 537 4.04 15.55 -14.10
N GLY A 538 2.82 15.03 -14.24
CA GLY A 538 1.98 15.15 -15.42
C GLY A 538 2.16 14.05 -16.47
N GLU A 539 3.03 13.06 -16.25
CA GLU A 539 3.13 11.89 -17.12
C GLU A 539 2.09 10.82 -16.77
N ALA A 540 1.80 9.96 -17.74
CA ALA A 540 0.91 8.81 -17.56
C ALA A 540 1.47 7.55 -18.22
N PHE A 541 1.20 6.40 -17.61
CA PHE A 541 1.74 5.11 -18.01
C PHE A 541 0.62 4.07 -18.09
N PHE A 542 0.72 3.20 -19.10
CA PHE A 542 -0.11 2.02 -19.23
C PHE A 542 0.73 0.79 -18.87
N VAL A 543 0.33 0.08 -17.82
CA VAL A 543 1.08 -1.08 -17.27
C VAL A 543 0.29 -2.36 -17.42
#